data_AF-A0A3N7Z963-F1
#
_entry.id   AF-A0A3N7Z963-F1
#
_cell.length_a   1.000
_cell.length_b   1.000
_cell.length_c   1.000
_cell.angle_alpha   90.00
_cell.angle_beta   90.00
_cell.angle_gamma   90.00
#
_symmetry.space_group_name_H-M   'P 1'
#
loop_
_entity.id
_entity.type
_entity.pdbx_description
1 polymer ?
#
loop_
_entity_poly.entity_id
_entity_poly.type
_entity_poly.pdbx_seq_one_letter_code
_entity_poly.pdbx_strand_id
1 'polypeptide(L)'
;MIADELRADVPLPRRINLAAADAHRMLAYPNGFADAFRDMDCTTAAHMVEQLTAHLSTATQVDGVGVIEELMFVCVDERRGQSSMRGLSRAVAEFVANCMRFVADDDTEFILVEFVSTVPLVYGYDLLCKVGAAYRLVRGSRESELSSAERFVADINAIEHAIEIWRERARRVIASGYVMEEGNLFMFLEGLAHLGVGATDADAMAALHEFCRDVPGGFGYLLEQARNNRDLFLSMTTTTGLGGVRDEKWLQFCAAAGLWPHKNEN
;
A
#
# COMPACT_ATOMS: atom_id res chain seq x y z
N MET A 1 -33.42 -8.24 35.17
CA MET A 1 -32.48 -9.36 34.98
C MET A 1 -32.55 -9.72 33.51
N ILE A 2 -31.76 -9.02 32.69
CA ILE A 2 -31.68 -9.26 31.25
C ILE A 2 -30.59 -10.31 31.08
N ALA A 3 -30.90 -11.40 30.38
CA ALA A 3 -29.98 -12.48 30.14
C ALA A 3 -28.86 -11.98 29.22
N ASP A 4 -27.62 -12.01 29.72
CA ASP A 4 -26.42 -11.99 28.91
C ASP A 4 -26.43 -13.25 28.04
N GLU A 5 -26.87 -13.11 26.79
CA GLU A 5 -26.50 -14.06 25.73
C GLU A 5 -25.03 -13.79 25.39
N LEU A 6 -24.14 -14.43 26.15
CA LEU A 6 -22.78 -14.74 25.69
C LEU A 6 -22.90 -15.52 24.38
N ARG A 7 -22.86 -14.80 23.26
CA ARG A 7 -22.61 -15.40 21.94
C ARG A 7 -21.24 -16.05 22.01
N ALA A 8 -21.23 -17.38 22.04
CA ALA A 8 -20.02 -18.16 21.98
C ALA A 8 -19.23 -17.79 20.71
N ASP A 9 -17.95 -17.46 20.88
CA ASP A 9 -16.97 -17.32 19.81
C ASP A 9 -16.90 -18.65 19.04
N VAL A 10 -17.61 -18.73 17.92
CA VAL A 10 -17.50 -19.85 16.99
C VAL A 10 -16.28 -19.58 16.12
N PRO A 11 -15.25 -20.44 16.16
CA PRO A 11 -14.03 -20.21 15.39
C PRO A 11 -14.34 -20.13 13.89
N LEU A 12 -13.80 -19.10 13.25
CA LEU A 12 -14.01 -18.83 11.83
C LEU A 12 -13.43 -19.98 10.96
N PRO A 13 -14.08 -20.29 9.83
CA PRO A 13 -13.64 -21.37 8.95
C PRO A 13 -12.27 -21.05 8.31
N ARG A 14 -11.29 -21.93 8.53
CA ARG A 14 -9.93 -21.88 7.92
C ARG A 14 -9.87 -22.42 6.48
N ARG A 15 -11.01 -22.49 5.77
CA ARG A 15 -11.08 -23.14 4.45
C ARG A 15 -10.77 -22.15 3.33
N ILE A 16 -10.02 -22.63 2.32
CA ILE A 16 -9.62 -21.86 1.13
C ILE A 16 -10.84 -21.44 0.28
N ASN A 17 -11.98 -22.13 0.38
CA ASN A 17 -13.23 -21.72 -0.27
C ASN A 17 -14.24 -21.31 0.80
N LEU A 18 -14.49 -20.01 0.91
CA LEU A 18 -15.41 -19.42 1.86
C LEU A 18 -16.85 -19.56 1.35
N ALA A 19 -17.72 -20.20 2.12
CA ALA A 19 -19.14 -20.26 1.75
C ALA A 19 -19.76 -18.86 1.89
N ALA A 20 -20.72 -18.51 1.03
CA ALA A 20 -21.34 -17.19 1.04
C ALA A 20 -21.93 -16.81 2.43
N ALA A 21 -22.54 -17.78 3.13
CA ALA A 21 -23.07 -17.55 4.48
C ALA A 21 -21.99 -17.24 5.52
N ASP A 22 -20.80 -17.85 5.39
CA ASP A 22 -19.67 -17.58 6.27
C ASP A 22 -19.06 -16.22 5.95
N ALA A 23 -18.89 -15.89 4.66
CA ALA A 23 -18.43 -14.59 4.20
C ALA A 23 -19.34 -13.46 4.68
N HIS A 24 -20.65 -13.58 4.47
CA HIS A 24 -21.62 -12.58 4.92
C HIS A 24 -21.64 -12.43 6.43
N ARG A 25 -21.46 -13.52 7.18
CA ARG A 25 -21.34 -13.47 8.64
C ARG A 25 -20.08 -12.72 9.07
N MET A 26 -18.93 -13.02 8.47
CA MET A 26 -17.66 -12.34 8.76
C MET A 26 -17.74 -10.84 8.46
N LEU A 27 -18.41 -10.47 7.36
CA LEU A 27 -18.59 -9.07 6.99
C LEU A 27 -19.56 -8.32 7.92
N ALA A 28 -20.58 -9.00 8.46
CA ALA A 28 -21.54 -8.40 9.39
C ALA A 28 -21.06 -8.37 10.85
N TYR A 29 -20.16 -9.29 11.22
CA TYR A 29 -19.64 -9.47 12.58
C TYR A 29 -18.14 -9.81 12.51
N PRO A 30 -17.27 -8.80 12.37
CA PRO A 30 -15.84 -9.00 12.12
C PRO A 30 -15.04 -9.43 13.36
N ASN A 31 -15.67 -9.64 14.52
CA ASN A 31 -14.98 -10.12 15.71
C ASN A 31 -14.24 -11.45 15.43
N GLY A 32 -12.93 -11.47 15.71
CA GLY A 32 -12.06 -12.62 15.44
C GLY A 32 -11.62 -12.75 13.99
N PHE A 33 -11.91 -11.76 13.15
CA PHE A 33 -11.44 -11.71 11.77
C PHE A 33 -9.90 -11.74 11.74
N ALA A 34 -9.21 -10.95 12.55
CA ALA A 34 -7.75 -11.02 12.65
C ALA A 34 -7.23 -12.41 13.05
N ASP A 35 -7.93 -13.12 13.96
CA ASP A 35 -7.57 -14.49 14.36
C ASP A 35 -7.66 -15.49 13.20
N ALA A 36 -8.60 -15.31 12.28
CA ALA A 36 -8.73 -16.16 11.10
C ALA A 36 -7.50 -16.04 10.18
N PHE A 37 -6.89 -14.85 10.12
CA PHE A 37 -5.73 -14.60 9.26
C PHE A 37 -4.39 -14.94 9.91
N ARG A 38 -4.29 -15.02 11.25
CA ARG A 38 -3.02 -15.16 12.00
C ARG A 38 -2.09 -16.26 11.48
N ASP A 39 -2.64 -17.42 11.11
CA ASP A 39 -1.85 -18.59 10.69
C ASP A 39 -1.71 -18.72 9.16
N MET A 40 -2.18 -17.74 8.38
CA MET A 40 -2.16 -17.79 6.91
C MET A 40 -0.88 -17.18 6.32
N ASP A 41 -0.32 -17.80 5.28
CA ASP A 41 0.69 -17.13 4.45
C ASP A 41 0.09 -15.98 3.64
N CYS A 42 0.93 -15.09 3.09
CA CYS A 42 0.44 -13.93 2.33
C CYS A 42 -0.43 -14.30 1.12
N THR A 43 -0.16 -15.44 0.46
CA THR A 43 -0.93 -15.87 -0.72
C THR A 43 -2.33 -16.32 -0.33
N THR A 44 -2.44 -17.11 0.72
CA THR A 44 -3.71 -17.63 1.25
C THR A 44 -4.53 -16.49 1.84
N ALA A 45 -3.89 -15.59 2.59
CA ALA A 45 -4.54 -14.38 3.09
C ALA A 45 -5.07 -13.51 1.95
N ALA A 46 -4.28 -13.29 0.89
CA ALA A 46 -4.72 -12.51 -0.26
C ALA A 46 -5.97 -13.14 -0.90
N HIS A 47 -5.95 -14.45 -1.09
CA HIS A 47 -7.07 -15.18 -1.67
C HIS A 47 -8.34 -15.15 -0.81
N MET A 48 -8.20 -15.20 0.51
CA MET A 48 -9.30 -15.05 1.47
C MET A 48 -9.91 -13.64 1.39
N VAL A 49 -9.06 -12.60 1.34
CA VAL A 49 -9.48 -11.20 1.17
C VAL A 49 -10.20 -11.01 -0.17
N GLU A 50 -9.68 -11.56 -1.27
CA GLU A 50 -10.31 -11.50 -2.59
C GLU A 50 -11.72 -12.13 -2.61
N GLN A 51 -11.89 -13.27 -1.93
CA GLN A 51 -13.21 -13.90 -1.79
C GLN A 51 -14.18 -13.02 -1.01
N LEU A 52 -13.74 -12.44 0.11
CA LEU A 52 -14.55 -11.52 0.89
C LEU A 52 -14.94 -10.28 0.07
N THR A 53 -14.02 -9.72 -0.71
CA THR A 53 -14.29 -8.63 -1.65
C THR A 53 -15.40 -8.98 -2.64
N ALA A 54 -15.37 -10.18 -3.22
CA ALA A 54 -16.41 -10.62 -4.15
C ALA A 54 -17.80 -10.67 -3.49
N HIS A 55 -17.85 -11.00 -2.20
CA HIS A 55 -19.10 -11.09 -1.43
C HIS A 55 -19.67 -9.73 -0.98
N LEU A 56 -18.87 -8.67 -0.91
CA LEU A 56 -19.34 -7.33 -0.50
C LEU A 56 -20.53 -6.83 -1.33
N SER A 57 -20.51 -7.06 -2.65
CA SER A 57 -21.58 -6.64 -3.57
C SER A 57 -22.94 -7.33 -3.33
N THR A 58 -22.93 -8.46 -2.63
CA THR A 58 -24.12 -9.30 -2.38
C THR A 58 -24.51 -9.35 -0.90
N ALA A 59 -23.68 -8.79 -0.02
CA ALA A 59 -23.94 -8.76 1.40
C ALA A 59 -25.07 -7.77 1.72
N THR A 60 -26.03 -8.20 2.53
CA THR A 60 -27.15 -7.34 2.97
C THR A 60 -26.78 -6.43 4.13
N GLN A 61 -25.71 -6.80 4.86
CA GLN A 61 -25.20 -6.08 6.02
C GLN A 61 -23.68 -6.25 6.05
N VAL A 62 -22.97 -5.13 6.23
CA VAL A 62 -21.51 -5.08 6.35
C VAL A 62 -21.19 -4.08 7.46
N ASP A 63 -20.38 -4.52 8.42
CA ASP A 63 -19.73 -3.64 9.39
C ASP A 63 -18.39 -3.16 8.80
N GLY A 64 -18.46 -2.11 7.97
CA GLY A 64 -17.30 -1.62 7.23
C GLY A 64 -16.16 -1.15 8.16
N VAL A 65 -16.51 -0.48 9.25
CA VAL A 65 -15.56 0.03 10.25
C VAL A 65 -14.87 -1.14 10.96
N GLY A 66 -15.64 -2.04 11.57
CA GLY A 66 -15.06 -3.17 12.33
C GLY A 66 -14.22 -4.11 11.44
N VAL A 67 -14.61 -4.30 10.18
CA VAL A 67 -13.82 -5.09 9.21
C VAL A 67 -12.47 -4.44 8.92
N ILE A 68 -12.46 -3.11 8.70
CA ILE A 68 -11.21 -2.37 8.45
C ILE A 68 -10.31 -2.41 9.68
N GLU A 69 -10.87 -2.20 10.88
CA GLU A 69 -10.15 -2.28 12.15
C GLU A 69 -9.46 -3.62 12.35
N GLU A 70 -10.20 -4.72 12.20
CA GLU A 70 -9.64 -6.08 12.31
C GLU A 70 -8.56 -6.35 11.24
N LEU A 71 -8.76 -5.85 10.02
CA LEU A 71 -7.78 -6.02 8.95
C LEU A 71 -6.50 -5.21 9.18
N MET A 72 -6.55 -4.08 9.90
CA MET A 72 -5.34 -3.36 10.30
C MET A 72 -4.41 -4.27 11.12
N PHE A 73 -4.95 -5.07 12.04
CA PHE A 73 -4.16 -6.03 12.82
C PHE A 73 -3.52 -7.10 11.93
N VAL A 74 -4.25 -7.58 10.91
CA VAL A 74 -3.71 -8.53 9.93
C VAL A 74 -2.54 -7.94 9.14
N CYS A 75 -2.58 -6.63 8.83
CA CYS A 75 -1.53 -5.96 8.08
C CYS A 75 -0.24 -5.75 8.89
N VAL A 76 -0.35 -5.65 10.22
CA VAL A 76 0.78 -5.40 11.15
C VAL A 76 1.51 -6.70 11.54
N ASP A 77 0.91 -7.86 11.28
CA ASP A 77 1.47 -9.18 11.58
C ASP A 77 2.83 -9.44 10.89
N GLU A 78 3.73 -10.16 11.56
CA GLU A 78 5.17 -10.27 11.27
C GLU A 78 5.51 -11.14 10.04
N ARG A 79 4.82 -10.97 8.91
CA ARG A 79 5.08 -11.69 7.65
C ARG A 79 6.19 -11.06 6.82
N ARG A 80 7.19 -10.47 7.50
CA ARG A 80 8.29 -9.73 6.88
C ARG A 80 9.05 -10.64 5.90
N GLY A 81 9.22 -10.18 4.66
CA GLY A 81 10.04 -10.85 3.65
C GLY A 81 9.35 -11.94 2.82
N GLN A 82 8.04 -12.16 2.95
CA GLN A 82 7.32 -13.07 2.04
C GLN A 82 7.18 -12.44 0.64
N SER A 83 7.56 -13.18 -0.39
CA SER A 83 7.53 -12.71 -1.79
C SER A 83 6.14 -12.31 -2.29
N SER A 84 5.07 -12.82 -1.67
CA SER A 84 3.67 -12.52 -2.01
C SER A 84 3.05 -11.37 -1.22
N MET A 85 3.82 -10.67 -0.37
CA MET A 85 3.33 -9.52 0.41
C MET A 85 2.70 -8.43 -0.46
N ARG A 86 3.22 -8.20 -1.67
CA ARG A 86 2.62 -7.25 -2.64
C ARG A 86 1.25 -7.69 -3.16
N GLY A 87 1.01 -8.99 -3.29
CA GLY A 87 -0.29 -9.53 -3.67
C GLY A 87 -1.32 -9.30 -2.58
N LEU A 88 -0.96 -9.61 -1.33
CA LEU A 88 -1.80 -9.34 -0.16
C LEU A 88 -2.11 -7.85 0.00
N SER A 89 -1.11 -6.98 -0.14
CA SER A 89 -1.30 -5.53 -0.03
C SER A 89 -2.31 -4.98 -1.04
N ARG A 90 -2.26 -5.43 -2.30
CA ARG A 90 -3.23 -5.04 -3.31
C ARG A 90 -4.62 -5.59 -3.04
N ALA A 91 -4.73 -6.85 -2.59
CA ALA A 91 -6.01 -7.43 -2.20
C ALA A 91 -6.65 -6.68 -1.03
N VAL A 92 -5.86 -6.34 -0.02
CA VAL A 92 -6.28 -5.50 1.12
C VAL A 92 -6.72 -4.12 0.67
N ALA A 93 -5.94 -3.45 -0.19
CA ALA A 93 -6.30 -2.13 -0.72
C ALA A 93 -7.64 -2.16 -1.47
N GLU A 94 -7.87 -3.17 -2.31
CA GLU A 94 -9.15 -3.38 -2.98
C GLU A 94 -10.29 -3.57 -1.97
N PHE A 95 -10.09 -4.46 -1.01
CA PHE A 95 -11.11 -4.81 -0.04
C PHE A 95 -11.48 -3.62 0.85
N VAL A 96 -10.49 -2.93 1.43
CA VAL A 96 -10.70 -1.73 2.25
C VAL A 96 -11.40 -0.64 1.46
N ALA A 97 -10.98 -0.37 0.22
CA ALA A 97 -11.65 0.61 -0.63
C ALA A 97 -13.13 0.25 -0.85
N ASN A 98 -13.47 -1.02 -1.09
CA ASN A 98 -14.86 -1.44 -1.22
C ASN A 98 -15.63 -1.37 0.13
N CYS A 99 -14.97 -1.62 1.27
CA CYS A 99 -15.54 -1.47 2.60
C CYS A 99 -15.87 -0.01 2.94
N MET A 100 -15.13 0.97 2.42
CA MET A 100 -15.39 2.40 2.66
C MET A 100 -16.80 2.83 2.21
N ARG A 101 -17.45 2.12 1.28
CA ARG A 101 -18.83 2.38 0.88
C ARG A 101 -19.86 2.12 1.99
N PHE A 102 -19.46 1.39 3.02
CA PHE A 102 -20.28 1.04 4.17
C PHE A 102 -19.89 1.83 5.44
N VAL A 103 -18.90 2.72 5.34
CA VAL A 103 -18.50 3.63 6.41
C VAL A 103 -19.34 4.90 6.31
N ALA A 104 -19.75 5.47 7.44
CA ALA A 104 -20.49 6.73 7.44
C ALA A 104 -19.60 7.88 6.93
N ASP A 105 -20.19 8.84 6.22
CA ASP A 105 -19.44 9.98 5.67
C ASP A 105 -18.66 10.74 6.76
N ASP A 106 -19.26 10.92 7.95
CA ASP A 106 -18.64 11.62 9.09
C ASP A 106 -17.44 10.86 9.70
N ASP A 107 -17.36 9.53 9.49
CA ASP A 107 -16.28 8.67 10.00
C ASP A 107 -15.20 8.39 8.93
N THR A 108 -15.48 8.73 7.67
CA THR A 108 -14.64 8.35 6.52
C THR A 108 -13.22 8.88 6.62
N GLU A 109 -13.05 10.15 7.01
CA GLU A 109 -11.72 10.73 7.21
C GLU A 109 -10.97 10.01 8.32
N PHE A 110 -11.62 9.82 9.48
CA PHE A 110 -11.03 9.18 10.65
C PHE A 110 -10.52 7.78 10.31
N ILE A 111 -11.36 6.94 9.70
CA ILE A 111 -11.01 5.55 9.36
C ILE A 111 -9.89 5.49 8.31
N LEU A 112 -9.93 6.34 7.28
CA LEU A 112 -8.90 6.36 6.25
C LEU A 112 -7.54 6.80 6.81
N VAL A 113 -7.54 7.85 7.63
CA VAL A 113 -6.34 8.37 8.29
C VAL A 113 -5.77 7.36 9.29
N GLU A 114 -6.63 6.73 10.09
CA GLU A 114 -6.22 5.72 11.06
C GLU A 114 -5.57 4.51 10.37
N PHE A 115 -6.21 4.00 9.32
CA PHE A 115 -5.65 2.92 8.51
C PHE A 115 -4.26 3.31 8.00
N VAL A 116 -4.16 4.44 7.31
CA VAL A 116 -2.90 4.91 6.73
C VAL A 116 -1.84 5.25 7.78
N SER A 117 -2.22 5.58 9.01
CA SER A 117 -1.28 5.86 10.10
C SER A 117 -0.73 4.59 10.76
N THR A 118 -1.53 3.53 10.79
CA THR A 118 -1.27 2.34 11.60
C THR A 118 -0.62 1.21 10.80
N VAL A 119 -1.09 0.96 9.58
CA VAL A 119 -0.58 -0.16 8.78
C VAL A 119 0.82 0.12 8.22
N PRO A 120 1.57 -0.93 7.80
CA PRO A 120 2.82 -0.73 7.08
C PRO A 120 2.64 0.10 5.81
N LEU A 121 3.63 0.93 5.48
CA LEU A 121 3.55 1.91 4.39
C LEU A 121 3.09 1.33 3.05
N VAL A 122 3.42 0.08 2.75
CA VAL A 122 2.98 -0.63 1.54
C VAL A 122 1.46 -0.74 1.38
N TYR A 123 0.75 -1.06 2.46
CA TYR A 123 -0.71 -1.20 2.47
C TYR A 123 -1.37 0.17 2.33
N GLY A 124 -0.85 1.17 3.06
CA GLY A 124 -1.29 2.55 2.92
C GLY A 124 -1.07 3.08 1.50
N TYR A 125 0.08 2.79 0.88
CA TYR A 125 0.39 3.19 -0.49
C TYR A 125 -0.60 2.59 -1.49
N ASP A 126 -0.81 1.26 -1.45
CA ASP A 126 -1.70 0.59 -2.40
C ASP A 126 -3.15 1.07 -2.23
N LEU A 127 -3.61 1.32 -0.99
CA LEU A 127 -4.94 1.90 -0.73
C LEU A 127 -5.06 3.31 -1.30
N LEU A 128 -4.09 4.18 -1.01
CA LEU A 128 -4.11 5.58 -1.47
C LEU A 128 -4.03 5.69 -2.99
N CYS A 129 -3.26 4.81 -3.65
CA CYS A 129 -3.29 4.69 -5.10
C CYS A 129 -4.69 4.33 -5.61
N LYS A 130 -5.37 3.40 -4.94
CA LYS A 130 -6.72 2.94 -5.33
C LYS A 130 -7.77 4.05 -5.16
N VAL A 131 -7.84 4.67 -3.98
CA VAL A 131 -8.89 5.68 -3.69
C VAL A 131 -8.59 7.04 -4.32
N GLY A 132 -7.30 7.39 -4.51
CA GLY A 132 -6.89 8.66 -5.09
C GLY A 132 -6.93 8.71 -6.63
N ALA A 133 -6.97 7.56 -7.31
CA ALA A 133 -6.95 7.49 -8.77
C ALA A 133 -8.10 8.28 -9.42
N ALA A 134 -9.34 8.09 -8.95
CA ALA A 134 -10.51 8.77 -9.50
C ALA A 134 -10.47 10.32 -9.37
N TYR A 135 -9.64 10.81 -8.45
CA TYR A 135 -9.46 12.23 -8.15
C TYR A 135 -8.18 12.82 -8.77
N ARG A 136 -7.46 12.04 -9.59
CA ARG A 136 -6.16 12.43 -10.18
C ARG A 136 -5.11 12.78 -9.13
N LEU A 137 -5.22 12.23 -7.93
CA LEU A 137 -4.24 12.37 -6.85
C LEU A 137 -3.02 11.45 -7.05
N VAL A 138 -3.04 10.60 -8.09
CA VAL A 138 -1.95 9.69 -8.45
C VAL A 138 -1.39 10.10 -9.81
N ARG A 139 -0.21 10.71 -9.81
CA ARG A 139 0.46 11.17 -11.02
C ARG A 139 0.91 9.99 -11.88
N GLY A 140 0.73 10.10 -13.19
CA GLY A 140 1.13 9.06 -14.16
C GLY A 140 0.04 8.03 -14.50
N SER A 141 -1.13 8.12 -13.87
CA SER A 141 -2.31 7.32 -14.22
C SER A 141 -2.76 7.60 -15.67
N ARG A 142 -3.07 6.56 -16.44
CA ARG A 142 -3.50 6.74 -17.84
C ARG A 142 -4.90 7.35 -17.89
N GLU A 143 -5.17 8.21 -18.87
CA GLU A 143 -6.50 8.86 -19.03
C GLU A 143 -7.66 7.84 -19.10
N SER A 144 -7.42 6.66 -19.70
CA SER A 144 -8.37 5.55 -19.77
C SER A 144 -8.66 4.92 -18.39
N GLU A 145 -7.67 4.85 -17.52
CA GLU A 145 -7.79 4.36 -16.15
C GLU A 145 -8.57 5.38 -15.31
N LEU A 146 -8.30 6.68 -15.49
CA LEU A 146 -9.00 7.76 -14.81
C LEU A 146 -10.50 7.83 -15.19
N SER A 147 -10.84 7.58 -16.46
CA SER A 147 -12.25 7.64 -16.92
C SER A 147 -13.13 6.51 -16.39
N SER A 148 -12.53 5.42 -15.92
CA SER A 148 -13.22 4.24 -15.39
C SER A 148 -12.98 4.03 -13.89
N ALA A 149 -12.18 4.90 -13.25
CA ALA A 149 -11.84 4.79 -11.85
C ALA A 149 -13.07 5.06 -10.98
N GLU A 150 -13.36 4.09 -10.12
CA GLU A 150 -14.47 4.16 -9.19
C GLU A 150 -14.15 5.05 -7.99
N ARG A 151 -15.14 5.82 -7.54
CA ARG A 151 -15.02 6.67 -6.35
C ARG A 151 -15.46 5.87 -5.12
N PHE A 152 -14.47 5.30 -4.44
CA PHE A 152 -14.67 4.51 -3.22
C PHE A 152 -14.91 5.39 -1.98
N VAL A 153 -14.26 6.55 -1.95
CA VAL A 153 -14.34 7.56 -0.89
C VAL A 153 -14.79 8.86 -1.54
N ALA A 154 -15.91 9.44 -1.08
CA ALA A 154 -16.47 10.64 -1.70
C ALA A 154 -15.68 11.91 -1.36
N ASP A 155 -15.19 12.01 -0.11
CA ASP A 155 -14.46 13.16 0.40
C ASP A 155 -13.00 13.16 -0.08
N ILE A 156 -12.71 14.07 -1.01
CA ILE A 156 -11.35 14.27 -1.52
C ILE A 156 -10.39 14.79 -0.45
N ASN A 157 -10.86 15.60 0.50
CA ASN A 157 -9.99 16.21 1.51
C ASN A 157 -9.48 15.13 2.48
N ALA A 158 -10.33 14.16 2.82
CA ALA A 158 -9.93 12.98 3.60
C ALA A 158 -8.80 12.20 2.91
N ILE A 159 -8.89 12.02 1.59
CA ILE A 159 -7.84 11.34 0.82
C ILE A 159 -6.56 12.16 0.79
N GLU A 160 -6.65 13.48 0.56
CA GLU A 160 -5.49 14.37 0.56
C GLU A 160 -4.77 14.36 1.92
N HIS A 161 -5.51 14.46 3.02
CA HIS A 161 -4.97 14.41 4.37
C HIS A 161 -4.27 13.06 4.65
N ALA A 162 -4.90 11.94 4.27
CA ALA A 162 -4.28 10.63 4.41
C ALA A 162 -3.01 10.50 3.54
N ILE A 163 -2.98 11.07 2.33
CA ILE A 163 -1.76 11.14 1.50
C ILE A 163 -0.65 11.93 2.19
N GLU A 164 -0.96 13.07 2.79
CA GLU A 164 0.04 13.89 3.50
C GLU A 164 0.66 13.11 4.66
N ILE A 165 -0.17 12.43 5.45
CA ILE A 165 0.29 11.56 6.54
C ILE A 165 1.18 10.44 6.02
N TRP A 166 0.78 9.75 4.95
CA TRP A 166 1.58 8.70 4.34
C TRP A 166 2.93 9.23 3.85
N ARG A 167 2.95 10.38 3.17
CA ARG A 167 4.17 11.03 2.67
C ARG A 167 5.10 11.40 3.81
N GLU A 168 4.57 11.94 4.90
CA GLU A 168 5.36 12.25 6.08
C GLU A 168 5.97 10.99 6.72
N ARG A 169 5.17 9.93 6.90
CA ARG A 169 5.66 8.63 7.39
C ARG A 169 6.76 8.06 6.48
N ALA A 170 6.56 8.08 5.17
CA ALA A 170 7.53 7.60 4.18
C ALA A 170 8.86 8.36 4.27
N ARG A 171 8.83 9.70 4.35
CA ARG A 171 10.04 10.51 4.52
C ARG A 171 10.78 10.16 5.81
N ARG A 172 10.06 10.01 6.94
CA ARG A 172 10.66 9.63 8.24
C ARG A 172 11.28 8.23 8.21
N VAL A 173 10.64 7.27 7.55
CA VAL A 173 11.16 5.89 7.40
C VAL A 173 12.41 5.85 6.53
N ILE A 174 12.46 6.66 5.46
CA ILE A 174 13.66 6.81 4.63
C ILE A 174 14.78 7.49 5.42
N ALA A 175 14.52 8.65 6.02
CA ALA A 175 15.53 9.45 6.72
C ALA A 175 16.13 8.74 7.96
N SER A 176 15.33 7.91 8.65
CA SER A 176 15.82 7.12 9.79
C SER A 176 16.61 5.86 9.38
N GLY A 177 16.55 5.46 8.10
CA GLY A 177 17.14 4.22 7.61
C GLY A 177 16.30 2.97 7.85
N TYR A 178 15.16 3.08 8.53
CA TYR A 178 14.25 1.95 8.78
C TYR A 178 13.74 1.28 7.48
N VAL A 179 13.77 2.02 6.36
CA VAL A 179 13.51 1.48 5.02
C VAL A 179 14.42 0.29 4.62
N MET A 180 15.59 0.15 5.25
CA MET A 180 16.49 -1.00 5.06
C MET A 180 15.96 -2.28 5.70
N GLU A 181 15.16 -2.16 6.76
CA GLU A 181 14.45 -3.29 7.39
C GLU A 181 13.15 -3.61 6.65
N GLU A 182 12.45 -2.59 6.14
CA GLU A 182 11.16 -2.77 5.46
C GLU A 182 11.27 -3.26 4.01
N GLY A 183 12.42 -3.14 3.34
CA GLY A 183 12.64 -3.73 2.01
C GLY A 183 11.97 -3.02 0.83
N ASN A 184 11.46 -1.79 1.01
CA ASN A 184 10.52 -1.16 0.07
C ASN A 184 10.92 0.25 -0.42
N LEU A 185 12.23 0.55 -0.46
CA LEU A 185 12.75 1.89 -0.79
C LEU A 185 12.16 2.47 -2.09
N PHE A 186 12.18 1.73 -3.20
CA PHE A 186 11.71 2.26 -4.47
C PHE A 186 10.22 2.59 -4.49
N MET A 187 9.39 1.81 -3.80
CA MET A 187 7.97 2.10 -3.69
C MET A 187 7.72 3.38 -2.87
N PHE A 188 8.50 3.61 -1.80
CA PHE A 188 8.38 4.84 -1.02
C PHE A 188 8.79 6.06 -1.84
N LEU A 189 9.88 5.94 -2.61
CA LEU A 189 10.31 6.98 -3.54
C LEU A 189 9.27 7.24 -4.64
N GLU A 190 8.68 6.18 -5.20
CA GLU A 190 7.60 6.29 -6.19
C GLU A 190 6.37 7.00 -5.61
N GLY A 191 5.95 6.64 -4.39
CA GLY A 191 4.84 7.32 -3.73
C GLY A 191 5.14 8.79 -3.42
N LEU A 192 6.37 9.13 -3.00
CA LEU A 192 6.77 10.53 -2.84
C LEU A 192 6.74 11.30 -4.18
N ALA A 193 7.05 10.64 -5.29
CA ALA A 193 7.00 11.25 -6.61
C ALA A 193 5.57 11.40 -7.15
N HIS A 194 4.64 10.52 -6.78
CA HIS A 194 3.35 10.35 -7.48
C HIS A 194 2.09 10.59 -6.65
N LEU A 195 2.11 10.45 -5.33
CA LEU A 195 0.91 10.60 -4.49
C LEU A 195 0.72 12.04 -3.99
N GLY A 196 -0.37 12.69 -4.41
CA GLY A 196 -0.84 14.00 -3.92
C GLY A 196 -0.78 15.13 -4.95
N VAL A 197 -1.60 16.17 -4.74
CA VAL A 197 -1.61 17.40 -5.55
C VAL A 197 -0.33 18.18 -5.30
N GLY A 198 0.70 17.95 -6.11
CA GLY A 198 2.03 18.56 -5.94
C GLY A 198 3.15 17.57 -5.70
N ALA A 199 2.88 16.27 -5.79
CA ALA A 199 3.93 15.26 -5.79
C ALA A 199 4.88 15.43 -6.99
N THR A 200 6.18 15.53 -6.71
CA THR A 200 7.21 15.75 -7.73
C THR A 200 8.33 14.73 -7.63
N ASP A 201 9.04 14.52 -8.75
CA ASP A 201 10.28 13.71 -8.71
C ASP A 201 11.30 14.32 -7.73
N ALA A 202 11.28 15.64 -7.56
CA ALA A 202 12.17 16.34 -6.64
C ALA A 202 11.94 15.91 -5.18
N ASP A 203 10.71 15.60 -4.77
CA ASP A 203 10.43 15.07 -3.43
C ASP A 203 11.14 13.72 -3.20
N ALA A 204 11.04 12.82 -4.17
CA ALA A 204 11.69 11.52 -4.12
C ALA A 204 13.22 11.65 -4.16
N MET A 205 13.74 12.52 -5.01
CA MET A 205 15.19 12.76 -5.13
C MET A 205 15.77 13.41 -3.88
N ALA A 206 15.06 14.33 -3.23
CA ALA A 206 15.49 14.91 -1.97
C ALA A 206 15.60 13.85 -0.88
N ALA A 207 14.58 13.00 -0.73
CA ALA A 207 14.59 11.89 0.23
C ALA A 207 15.70 10.86 -0.06
N LEU A 208 15.90 10.51 -1.34
CA LEU A 208 16.96 9.59 -1.75
C LEU A 208 18.36 10.15 -1.48
N HIS A 209 18.58 11.43 -1.77
CA HIS A 209 19.85 12.10 -1.53
C HIS A 209 20.18 12.16 -0.04
N GLU A 210 19.21 12.54 0.80
CA GLU A 210 19.36 12.52 2.26
C GLU A 210 19.69 11.11 2.76
N PHE A 211 18.94 10.10 2.32
CA PHE A 211 19.20 8.69 2.66
C PHE A 211 20.63 8.25 2.32
N CYS A 212 21.09 8.53 1.10
CA CYS A 212 22.42 8.11 0.66
C CYS A 212 23.56 8.84 1.38
N ARG A 213 23.33 10.10 1.77
CA ARG A 213 24.33 10.95 2.41
C ARG A 213 24.41 10.71 3.92
N ASP A 214 23.26 10.59 4.58
CA ASP A 214 23.15 10.74 6.03
C ASP A 214 22.88 9.41 6.74
N VAL A 215 22.34 8.39 6.06
CA VAL A 215 22.07 7.08 6.66
C VAL A 215 23.26 6.13 6.46
N PRO A 216 23.88 5.61 7.54
CA PRO A 216 24.94 4.61 7.43
C PRO A 216 24.49 3.39 6.62
N GLY A 217 25.23 3.07 5.57
CA GLY A 217 24.90 1.95 4.67
C GLY A 217 23.82 2.25 3.64
N GLY A 218 23.15 3.40 3.68
CA GLY A 218 22.04 3.74 2.79
C GLY A 218 22.42 3.71 1.31
N PHE A 219 23.57 4.28 0.95
CA PHE A 219 24.09 4.21 -0.43
C PHE A 219 24.40 2.76 -0.87
N GLY A 220 24.96 1.94 0.02
CA GLY A 220 25.24 0.53 -0.26
C GLY A 220 23.95 -0.27 -0.49
N TYR A 221 22.94 -0.02 0.34
CA TYR A 221 21.62 -0.62 0.22
C TYR A 221 20.92 -0.22 -1.08
N LEU A 222 20.98 1.06 -1.49
CA LEU A 222 20.46 1.50 -2.79
C LEU A 222 21.08 0.69 -3.95
N LEU A 223 22.40 0.52 -3.92
CA LEU A 223 23.12 -0.23 -4.96
C LEU A 223 22.68 -1.70 -5.00
N GLU A 224 22.49 -2.33 -3.85
CA GLU A 224 21.98 -3.69 -3.75
C GLU A 224 20.56 -3.80 -4.33
N GLN A 225 19.67 -2.90 -3.92
CA GLN A 225 18.29 -2.86 -4.40
C GLN A 225 18.20 -2.61 -5.91
N ALA A 226 19.03 -1.70 -6.45
CA ALA A 226 19.07 -1.40 -7.88
C ALA A 226 19.55 -2.60 -8.72
N ARG A 227 20.50 -3.40 -8.20
CA ARG A 227 20.95 -4.64 -8.86
C ARG A 227 19.85 -5.70 -8.89
N ASN A 228 19.11 -5.84 -7.80
CA ASN A 228 18.05 -6.84 -7.68
C ASN A 228 16.77 -6.45 -8.44
N ASN A 229 16.54 -5.15 -8.67
CA ASN A 229 15.33 -4.61 -9.29
C ASN A 229 15.66 -3.72 -10.50
N ARG A 230 16.49 -4.22 -11.42
CA ARG A 230 17.06 -3.44 -12.54
C ARG A 230 16.01 -2.68 -13.37
N ASP A 231 14.90 -3.31 -13.72
CA ASP A 231 13.86 -2.69 -14.57
C ASP A 231 13.12 -1.57 -13.85
N LEU A 232 12.89 -1.72 -12.54
CA LEU A 232 12.26 -0.72 -11.68
C LEU A 232 13.19 0.48 -11.45
N PHE A 233 14.49 0.21 -11.27
CA PHE A 233 15.50 1.25 -11.19
C PHE A 233 15.59 2.03 -12.51
N LEU A 234 15.59 1.32 -13.65
CA LEU A 234 15.64 1.95 -14.96
C LEU A 234 14.39 2.80 -15.23
N SER A 235 13.19 2.33 -14.90
CA SER A 235 11.95 3.10 -15.07
C SER A 235 11.93 4.37 -14.23
N MET A 236 12.42 4.31 -12.99
CA MET A 236 12.64 5.51 -12.18
C MET A 236 13.63 6.45 -12.84
N THR A 237 14.68 5.92 -13.50
CA THR A 237 15.66 6.79 -14.17
C THR A 237 15.23 7.36 -15.54
N THR A 238 14.21 6.78 -16.19
CA THR A 238 13.74 7.21 -17.52
C THR A 238 12.46 8.05 -17.47
N THR A 239 11.61 7.82 -16.48
CA THR A 239 10.31 8.51 -16.32
C THR A 239 10.44 9.77 -15.47
N THR A 240 11.43 9.79 -14.57
CA THR A 240 11.89 11.05 -13.99
C THR A 240 12.55 11.88 -15.09
N GLY A 241 12.38 13.19 -15.05
CA GLY A 241 13.12 14.12 -15.91
C GLY A 241 14.63 14.13 -15.64
N LEU A 242 15.32 13.00 -15.61
CA LEU A 242 16.79 12.87 -15.63
C LEU A 242 17.43 13.40 -16.92
N GLY A 243 16.63 13.96 -17.83
CA GLY A 243 17.09 14.89 -18.85
C GLY A 243 17.52 16.27 -18.31
N GLY A 244 17.15 16.64 -17.07
CA GLY A 244 17.37 17.97 -16.52
C GLY A 244 18.55 18.14 -15.55
N VAL A 245 18.96 17.08 -14.85
CA VAL A 245 20.20 17.08 -14.06
C VAL A 245 20.93 15.76 -14.30
N ARG A 246 21.54 15.66 -15.49
CA ARG A 246 22.66 14.75 -15.70
C ARG A 246 23.85 15.33 -14.95
N ASP A 247 23.86 15.20 -13.62
CA ASP A 247 25.10 15.35 -12.89
C ASP A 247 26.03 14.25 -13.43
N GLU A 248 27.20 14.64 -13.91
CA GLU A 248 28.19 13.75 -14.52
C GLU A 248 28.55 12.60 -13.56
N LYS A 249 28.40 12.85 -12.25
CA LYS A 249 28.51 11.86 -11.17
C LYS A 249 27.44 10.77 -11.19
N TRP A 250 26.19 11.08 -11.56
CA TRP A 250 25.11 10.09 -11.65
C TRP A 250 25.29 9.15 -12.86
N LEU A 251 25.77 9.68 -13.98
CA LEU A 251 26.11 8.87 -15.15
C LEU A 251 27.35 8.00 -14.91
N GLN A 252 28.39 8.53 -14.26
CA GLN A 252 29.55 7.77 -13.82
C GLN A 252 29.16 6.69 -12.80
N PHE A 253 28.19 6.96 -11.92
CA PHE A 253 27.60 6.02 -10.98
C PHE A 253 26.89 4.85 -11.67
N CYS A 254 25.99 5.11 -12.63
CA CYS A 254 25.30 4.04 -13.35
C CYS A 254 26.26 3.19 -14.19
N ALA A 255 27.34 3.80 -14.70
CA ALA A 255 28.40 3.09 -15.42
C ALA A 255 29.27 2.23 -14.48
N ALA A 256 29.70 2.75 -13.34
CA ALA A 256 30.51 2.03 -12.35
C ALA A 256 29.75 0.89 -11.66
N ALA A 257 28.43 1.03 -11.48
CA ALA A 257 27.58 0.01 -10.86
C ALA A 257 27.13 -1.09 -11.84
N GLY A 258 27.48 -1.01 -13.14
CA GLY A 258 27.05 -1.97 -14.16
C GLY A 258 25.56 -1.90 -14.50
N LEU A 259 24.89 -0.80 -14.15
CA LEU A 259 23.44 -0.62 -14.30
C LEU A 259 23.05 -0.12 -15.70
N TRP A 260 23.98 0.49 -16.44
CA TRP A 260 23.74 0.95 -17.80
C TRP A 260 23.60 -0.23 -18.79
N PRO A 261 22.62 -0.23 -19.71
CA PRO A 261 22.59 -1.20 -20.78
C PRO A 261 23.84 -0.99 -21.65
N HIS A 262 24.62 -2.04 -21.88
CA HIS A 262 25.61 -2.01 -22.96
C HIS A 262 24.87 -1.53 -24.21
N LYS A 263 25.32 -0.40 -24.79
CA LYS A 263 24.92 -0.05 -26.14
C LYS A 263 25.26 -1.27 -26.99
N ASN A 264 24.25 -1.98 -27.45
CA ASN A 264 24.41 -2.83 -28.62
C ASN A 264 24.72 -1.86 -29.75
N GLU A 265 26.00 -1.73 -30.06
CA GLU A 265 26.47 -1.15 -31.31
C GLU A 265 25.94 -2.02 -32.45
N ASN A 266 25.01 -1.46 -33.22
CA ASN A 266 24.82 -1.72 -34.64
C ASN A 266 24.43 -0.39 -35.28
#